data_AF-A0A956YEL1-F1
#
_entry.id   AF-A0A956YEL1-F1
#
_cell.length_a   1.000
_cell.length_b   1.000
_cell.length_c   1.000
_cell.angle_alpha   90.00
_cell.angle_beta   90.00
_cell.angle_gamma   90.00
#
_symmetry.space_group_name_H-M   'P 1'
#
loop_
_entity.id
_entity.type
_entity.pdbx_description
1 polymer ?
#
loop_
_entity_poly.entity_id
_entity_poly.type
_entity_poly.pdbx_seq_one_letter_code
_entity_poly.pdbx_strand_id
1 'polypeptide(L)'
;MSATTTIDQQLPELMRHFEVALRSGYNLRQAFGILAQDLPQPIADDAKQIADALDNEAPLLPTLDGWVQRAASHDLDLFVAAIKVQLEVGGNLADKLKFLQQLLAQRHLA
;
A
#
# COMPACT_ATOMS: atom_id res chain seq x y z
N MET A 1 4.78 10.75 20.86
CA MET A 1 5.46 10.63 19.56
C MET A 1 5.45 9.14 19.23
N SER A 2 4.58 8.69 18.32
CA SER A 2 4.65 7.30 17.86
C SER A 2 5.98 7.15 17.11
N ALA A 3 6.80 6.18 17.49
CA ALA A 3 8.07 5.95 16.81
C ALA A 3 7.79 5.57 15.35
N THR A 4 8.34 6.33 14.40
CA THR A 4 8.22 6.06 12.97
C THR A 4 8.87 4.72 12.65
N THR A 5 8.10 3.77 12.12
CA THR A 5 8.59 2.45 11.72
C THR A 5 9.31 2.54 10.38
N THR A 6 10.15 1.55 10.04
CA THR A 6 10.77 1.47 8.71
C THR A 6 9.72 1.38 7.59
N ILE A 7 8.57 0.76 7.86
CA ILE A 7 7.42 0.73 6.94
C ILE A 7 6.90 2.15 6.69
N ASP A 8 6.73 2.96 7.74
CA ASP A 8 6.24 4.34 7.60
C ASP A 8 7.15 5.18 6.71
N GLN A 9 8.46 4.95 6.78
CA GLN A 9 9.45 5.64 5.95
C GLN A 9 9.40 5.20 4.48
N GLN A 10 8.97 3.96 4.21
CA GLN A 10 8.89 3.39 2.87
C GLN A 10 7.53 3.63 2.19
N LEU A 11 6.49 3.96 2.96
CA LEU A 11 5.14 4.21 2.46
C LEU A 11 5.04 5.26 1.35
N PRO A 12 5.73 6.42 1.42
CA PRO A 12 5.69 7.38 0.32
C PRO A 12 6.13 6.78 -1.02
N GLU A 13 7.20 5.99 -1.00
CA GLU A 13 7.74 5.37 -2.21
C GLU A 13 6.87 4.21 -2.69
N LEU A 14 6.29 3.44 -1.76
CA LEU A 14 5.25 2.45 -2.08
C LEU A 14 4.05 3.08 -2.79
N MET A 15 3.54 4.19 -2.26
CA MET A 15 2.39 4.87 -2.85
C MET A 15 2.72 5.40 -4.24
N ARG A 16 3.94 5.90 -4.45
CA ARG A 16 4.40 6.38 -5.76
C ARG A 16 4.43 5.25 -6.79
N HIS A 17 4.95 4.08 -6.42
CA HIS A 17 4.96 2.91 -7.30
C HIS A 17 3.55 2.41 -7.60
N PHE A 18 2.66 2.36 -6.60
CA PHE A 18 1.25 2.04 -6.83
C PHE A 18 0.58 3.03 -7.79
N GLU A 19 0.79 4.33 -7.60
CA GLU A 19 0.22 5.34 -8.48
C GLU A 19 0.65 5.12 -9.94
N VAL A 20 1.95 4.90 -10.18
CA VAL A 20 2.48 4.63 -11.53
C VAL A 20 1.89 3.36 -12.10
N ALA A 21 1.91 2.25 -11.34
CA ALA A 21 1.40 0.97 -11.81
C ALA A 21 -0.07 1.06 -12.21
N LEU A 22 -0.90 1.65 -11.35
CA LEU A 22 -2.34 1.78 -11.59
C LEU A 22 -2.63 2.68 -12.80
N ARG A 23 -1.90 3.81 -12.95
CA ARG A 23 -2.03 4.69 -14.13
C ARG A 23 -1.61 4.00 -15.43
N SER A 24 -0.67 3.06 -15.36
CA SER A 24 -0.25 2.23 -16.50
C SER A 24 -1.21 1.08 -16.82
N GLY A 25 -2.33 0.96 -16.09
CA GLY A 25 -3.34 -0.07 -16.31
C GLY A 25 -3.08 -1.40 -15.60
N TYR A 26 -2.05 -1.47 -14.75
CA TYR A 26 -1.84 -2.65 -13.91
C TYR A 26 -2.93 -2.75 -12.85
N ASN A 27 -3.36 -3.98 -12.56
CA ASN A 27 -4.24 -4.25 -11.44
C ASN A 27 -3.46 -4.30 -10.11
N LEU A 28 -4.18 -4.36 -8.98
CA LEU A 28 -3.58 -4.38 -7.64
C LEU A 28 -2.56 -5.51 -7.43
N ARG A 29 -2.85 -6.71 -7.96
CA ARG A 29 -1.95 -7.86 -7.86
C ARG A 29 -0.63 -7.60 -8.59
N GLN A 30 -0.71 -7.12 -9.82
CA GLN A 30 0.47 -6.77 -10.60
C GLN A 30 1.27 -5.64 -9.94
N ALA A 31 0.59 -4.65 -9.36
CA ALA A 31 1.24 -3.58 -8.61
C ALA A 31 2.01 -4.11 -7.39
N PHE A 32 1.46 -5.05 -6.61
CA PHE A 32 2.20 -5.71 -5.52
C PHE A 32 3.40 -6.51 -6.04
N GLY A 33 3.29 -7.18 -7.18
CA GLY A 33 4.43 -7.88 -7.81
C GLY A 33 5.57 -6.96 -8.24
N ILE A 34 5.27 -5.71 -8.63
CA ILE A 34 6.27 -4.68 -8.94
C ILE A 34 6.96 -4.23 -7.64
N LEU A 35 6.18 -3.92 -6.59
CA LEU A 35 6.75 -3.51 -5.30
C LEU A 35 7.68 -4.55 -4.67
N ALA A 36 7.35 -5.83 -4.85
CA ALA A 36 8.17 -6.94 -4.36
C ALA A 36 9.57 -6.99 -5.00
N GLN A 37 9.74 -6.38 -6.18
CA GLN A 37 11.01 -6.33 -6.91
C GLN A 37 11.76 -5.02 -6.70
N ASP A 38 11.03 -3.90 -6.61
CA ASP A 38 11.61 -2.56 -6.71
C ASP A 38 11.84 -1.87 -5.37
N LEU A 39 11.21 -2.35 -4.29
CA LEU A 39 11.37 -1.76 -2.96
C LEU A 39 12.35 -2.52 -2.07
N PRO A 40 12.94 -1.85 -1.06
CA PRO A 40 13.69 -2.52 -0.01
C PRO A 40 12.78 -3.22 1.01
N GLN A 41 13.37 -4.13 1.79
CA GLN A 41 12.73 -4.72 2.97
C GLN A 41 12.42 -3.64 4.03
N PRO A 42 11.34 -3.79 4.82
CA PRO A 42 10.43 -4.94 4.86
C PRO A 42 9.30 -4.93 3.82
N ILE A 43 9.00 -3.79 3.17
CA ILE A 43 7.88 -3.69 2.22
C ILE A 43 7.96 -4.71 1.08
N ALA A 44 9.16 -4.99 0.56
CA ALA A 44 9.33 -5.96 -0.52
C ALA A 44 8.88 -7.38 -0.15
N ASP A 45 9.21 -7.83 1.06
CA ASP A 45 8.82 -9.15 1.54
C ASP A 45 7.31 -9.23 1.76
N ASP A 46 6.72 -8.18 2.34
CA ASP A 46 5.28 -8.08 2.54
C ASP A 46 4.53 -8.06 1.20
N ALA A 47 5.00 -7.26 0.24
CA ALA A 47 4.41 -7.15 -1.09
C ALA A 47 4.47 -8.49 -1.84
N LYS A 48 5.57 -9.23 -1.70
CA LYS A 48 5.71 -10.58 -2.24
C LYS A 48 4.69 -11.54 -1.63
N GLN A 49 4.57 -11.56 -0.30
CA GLN A 49 3.58 -12.40 0.38
C GLN A 49 2.15 -12.08 -0.06
N ILE A 50 1.83 -10.80 -0.24
CA ILE A 50 0.51 -10.36 -0.73
C ILE A 50 0.29 -10.82 -2.17
N ALA A 51 1.27 -10.60 -3.06
CA ALA A 51 1.18 -11.04 -4.45
C ALA A 51 0.97 -12.56 -4.54
N ASP A 52 1.77 -13.34 -3.81
CA ASP A 52 1.66 -14.81 -3.76
C ASP A 52 0.29 -15.25 -3.20
N ALA A 53 -0.23 -14.57 -2.16
CA ALA A 53 -1.55 -14.88 -1.62
C ALA A 53 -2.65 -14.62 -2.65
N LEU A 54 -2.60 -13.50 -3.36
CA LEU A 54 -3.53 -13.19 -4.43
C LEU A 54 -3.40 -14.23 -5.58
N ASP A 55 -2.19 -14.64 -5.94
CA ASP A 55 -1.91 -15.74 -6.90
C ASP A 55 -2.58 -17.05 -6.52
N ASN A 56 -2.67 -17.34 -5.24
CA ASN A 56 -3.44 -18.47 -4.72
C ASN A 56 -4.91 -18.16 -4.45
N GLU A 57 -5.48 -17.18 -5.16
CA GLU A 57 -6.88 -16.76 -5.09
C GLU A 57 -7.35 -16.30 -3.71
N ALA A 58 -6.43 -15.91 -2.82
CA ALA A 58 -6.80 -15.37 -1.52
C ALA A 58 -7.61 -14.07 -1.70
N PRO A 59 -8.64 -13.85 -0.87
CA PRO A 59 -9.41 -12.61 -0.92
C PRO A 59 -8.52 -11.39 -0.57
N LEU A 60 -8.60 -10.35 -1.39
CA LEU A 60 -7.78 -9.14 -1.25
C LEU A 60 -7.94 -8.45 0.11
N LEU A 61 -9.18 -8.15 0.52
CA LEU A 61 -9.41 -7.37 1.74
C LEU A 61 -8.87 -8.06 3.00
N PRO A 62 -9.18 -9.35 3.26
CA PRO A 62 -8.56 -10.09 4.36
C PRO A 62 -7.02 -10.16 4.29
N THR A 63 -6.46 -10.24 3.08
CA THR A 63 -5.01 -10.27 2.89
C THR A 63 -4.36 -8.94 3.34
N LEU A 64 -4.96 -7.81 2.95
CA LEU A 64 -4.51 -6.48 3.37
C LEU A 64 -4.73 -6.23 4.87
N ASP A 65 -5.83 -6.74 5.44
CA ASP A 65 -6.09 -6.66 6.89
C ASP A 65 -5.00 -7.38 7.68
N GLY A 66 -4.63 -8.58 7.24
CA GLY A 66 -3.53 -9.33 7.85
C GLY A 66 -2.20 -8.59 7.76
N TRP A 67 -1.95 -7.85 6.69
CA TRP A 67 -0.73 -7.04 6.55
C TRP A 67 -0.68 -5.89 7.56
N VAL A 68 -1.77 -5.11 7.66
CA VAL A 68 -1.89 -4.02 8.65
C VAL A 68 -1.67 -4.53 10.07
N GLN A 69 -2.29 -5.66 10.41
CA GLN A 69 -2.15 -6.26 11.75
C GLN A 69 -0.71 -6.64 12.09
N ARG A 70 0.09 -7.12 11.12
CA ARG A 70 1.49 -7.50 11.34
C ARG A 70 2.44 -6.31 11.39
N ALA A 71 2.19 -5.30 10.55
CA ALA A 71 3.07 -4.15 10.39
C ALA A 71 3.06 -3.19 11.58
N ALA A 72 1.97 -3.17 12.38
CA ALA A 72 1.76 -2.24 13.50
C ALA A 72 1.99 -0.76 13.11
N SER A 73 1.71 -0.41 11.84
CA SER A 73 1.88 0.93 11.27
C SER A 73 0.50 1.58 11.08
N HIS A 74 0.32 2.75 11.69
CA HIS A 74 -0.90 3.54 11.52
C HIS A 74 -1.02 4.12 10.11
N ASP A 75 0.09 4.54 9.52
CA ASP A 75 0.08 5.12 8.17
C ASP A 75 -0.23 4.05 7.11
N LEU A 76 0.16 2.80 7.36
CA LEU A 76 -0.22 1.66 6.52
C LEU A 76 -1.72 1.34 6.63
N ASP A 77 -2.29 1.44 7.83
CA ASP A 77 -3.74 1.29 8.03
C ASP A 77 -4.51 2.33 7.20
N LEU A 78 -4.07 3.59 7.22
CA LEU A 78 -4.65 4.65 6.39
C LEU A 78 -4.53 4.35 4.89
N PHE A 79 -3.38 3.83 4.45
CA PHE A 79 -3.18 3.41 3.05
C PHE A 79 -4.17 2.30 2.64
N VAL A 80 -4.28 1.24 3.44
CA VAL A 80 -5.19 0.12 3.17
C VAL A 80 -6.65 0.56 3.24
N ALA A 81 -7.01 1.46 4.16
CA ALA A 81 -8.34 2.04 4.24
C ALA A 81 -8.71 2.79 2.95
N ALA A 82 -7.80 3.55 2.34
CA ALA A 82 -8.08 4.20 1.06
C ALA A 82 -8.27 3.21 -0.09
N ILE A 83 -7.53 2.09 -0.11
CA ILE A 83 -7.77 1.01 -1.07
C ILE A 83 -9.18 0.44 -0.88
N LYS A 84 -9.60 0.15 0.36
CA LYS A 84 -10.95 -0.36 0.67
C LYS A 84 -12.04 0.61 0.21
N VAL A 85 -11.96 1.87 0.61
CA VAL A 85 -12.91 2.92 0.21
C VAL A 85 -12.98 3.05 -1.31
N GLN A 86 -11.86 2.85 -2.00
CA GLN A 86 -11.83 2.85 -3.46
C GLN A 86 -12.57 1.66 -4.08
N LEU A 87 -12.40 0.47 -3.53
CA LEU A 87 -13.09 -0.72 -4.01
C LEU A 87 -14.60 -0.65 -3.78
N GLU A 88 -15.05 -0.02 -2.70
CA GLU A 88 -16.47 0.16 -2.39
C GLU A 88 -17.16 1.22 -3.26
N VAL A 89 -16.53 2.38 -3.44
CA VAL A 89 -17.15 3.54 -4.10
C VAL A 89 -16.93 3.54 -5.62
N GLY A 90 -15.91 2.84 -6.10
CA GLY A 90 -15.44 2.95 -7.49
C GLY A 90 -14.66 4.24 -7.76
N GLY A 91 -14.05 4.38 -8.95
CA GLY A 91 -13.20 5.52 -9.34
C GLY A 91 -11.74 5.16 -9.63
N ASN A 92 -10.83 6.14 -9.56
CA ASN A 92 -9.40 5.91 -9.80
C ASN A 92 -8.61 5.91 -8.49
N LEU A 93 -8.07 4.75 -8.12
CA LEU A 93 -7.23 4.60 -6.93
C LEU A 93 -6.00 5.52 -6.96
N ALA A 94 -5.42 5.77 -8.14
CA ALA A 94 -4.24 6.63 -8.28
C ALA A 94 -4.47 8.04 -7.73
N ASP A 95 -5.67 8.60 -7.92
CA ASP A 95 -5.98 9.96 -7.45
C ASP A 95 -6.18 10.01 -5.93
N LYS A 96 -6.74 8.95 -5.33
CA LYS A 96 -6.85 8.83 -3.86
C LYS A 96 -5.49 8.65 -3.20
N LEU A 97 -4.60 7.87 -3.82
CA LEU A 97 -3.24 7.68 -3.31
C LEU A 97 -2.43 8.98 -3.31
N LYS A 98 -2.58 9.82 -4.35
CA LYS A 98 -1.95 11.13 -4.38
C LYS A 98 -2.38 12.03 -3.23
N PHE A 99 -3.67 12.03 -2.89
CA PHE A 99 -4.18 12.77 -1.72
C PHE A 99 -3.62 12.23 -0.40
N LEU A 100 -3.58 10.91 -0.25
CA LEU A 100 -2.96 10.26 0.92
C LEU A 100 -1.48 10.60 1.07
N GLN A 101 -0.70 10.56 -0.01
CA GLN A 101 0.71 10.95 0.03
C GLN A 101 0.89 12.37 0.59
N GLN A 102 0.05 13.32 0.15
CA GLN A 102 0.08 14.69 0.64
C GLN A 102 -0.26 14.77 2.14
N LEU A 103 -1.26 14.02 2.58
CA LEU A 103 -1.66 13.97 3.98
C LEU A 103 -0.56 13.39 4.88
N LEU A 104 0.06 12.28 4.49
CA LEU A 104 1.12 11.65 5.26
C LEU A 104 2.39 12.51 5.32
N ALA A 105 2.76 13.13 4.19
CA ALA A 105 3.89 14.05 4.14
C ALA A 105 3.71 15.22 5.13
N GLN A 106 2.50 15.79 5.23
CA GLN A 106 2.21 16.85 6.21
C GLN A 106 2.36 16.37 7.66
N ARG A 107 2.03 15.11 7.96
CA ARG A 107 2.11 14.55 9.32
C ARG A 107 3.54 14.28 9.77
N HIS A 108 4.42 13.91 8.86
CA HIS A 108 5.84 13.66 9.18
C HIS A 108 6.66 14.94 9.29
N LEU A 109 6.12 16.09 8.85
CA LEU A 109 6.77 17.41 8.92
C LEU A 109 6.42 18.21 10.20
N ALA A 110 5.56 17.67 11.07
CA ALA A 110 5.08 18.30 12.31
C ALA A 110 5.61 17.57 13.56
#